data_AF-E3R160-F1
#
_entry.id   AF-E3R160-F1
#
_cell.length_a   1.000
_cell.length_b   1.000
_cell.length_c   1.000
_cell.angle_alpha   90.00
_cell.angle_beta   90.00
_cell.angle_gamma   90.00
#
_symmetry.space_group_name_H-M   'P 1'
#
loop_
_entity.id
_entity.type
_entity.pdbx_description
1 polymer ?
#
loop_
_entity_poly.entity_id
_entity_poly.type
_entity_poly.pdbx_seq_one_letter_code
_entity_poly.pdbx_strand_id
1 'polypeptide(L)'
;MHHSATFAAVVSLATGSLAAVAGRQLVPRDDCGGLTNVPLSPDPAHSSYTFTLDPTVKDVIANFAKSSGTTFNTIVVDQYCYESNNWGWANITQFGPGAEYTITTDKCEDGNSRSPLSYSVSLCVGDGTECNSTNPWAVCGAPGASDNFRPFCAVTEPLGGNPKAVALNDTTAWSCQVCPGSSNTCVWS
;
A
#
# COMPACT_ATOMS: atom_id res chain seq x y z
N MET A 1 -36.40 -53.19 -48.67
CA MET A 1 -37.04 -51.87 -48.84
C MET A 1 -36.72 -51.06 -47.61
N HIS A 2 -35.94 -50.00 -47.79
CA HIS A 2 -35.55 -49.04 -46.77
C HIS A 2 -36.75 -48.25 -46.26
N HIS A 3 -36.73 -47.85 -44.97
CA HIS A 3 -37.12 -46.52 -44.43
C HIS A 3 -36.86 -46.59 -42.91
N SER A 4 -35.73 -46.05 -42.45
CA SER A 4 -35.51 -44.68 -41.96
C SER A 4 -36.06 -44.43 -40.54
N ALA A 5 -35.10 -44.18 -39.65
CA ALA A 5 -35.22 -43.89 -38.24
C ALA A 5 -35.76 -42.48 -37.95
N THR A 6 -36.35 -42.30 -36.77
CA THR A 6 -36.29 -41.02 -36.05
C THR A 6 -36.40 -41.26 -34.54
N PHE A 7 -35.27 -41.31 -33.85
CA PHE A 7 -35.22 -41.18 -32.39
C PHE A 7 -35.14 -39.68 -32.06
N ALA A 8 -36.18 -39.14 -31.42
CA ALA A 8 -36.13 -37.81 -30.85
C ALA A 8 -35.42 -37.88 -29.48
N ALA A 9 -34.15 -37.49 -29.44
CA ALA A 9 -33.44 -37.25 -28.19
C ALA A 9 -33.79 -35.83 -27.71
N VAL A 10 -34.63 -35.73 -26.67
CA VAL A 10 -34.84 -34.48 -25.94
C VAL A 10 -33.65 -34.32 -24.99
N VAL A 11 -32.63 -33.59 -25.43
CA VAL A 11 -31.56 -33.10 -24.55
C VAL A 11 -32.10 -31.89 -23.82
N SER A 12 -32.58 -32.08 -22.59
CA SER A 12 -32.80 -30.98 -21.65
C SER A 12 -31.44 -30.37 -21.28
N LEU A 13 -31.03 -29.35 -22.02
CA LEU A 13 -30.00 -28.42 -21.59
C LEU A 13 -30.55 -27.68 -20.38
N ALA A 14 -30.17 -28.13 -19.18
CA ALA A 14 -30.22 -27.29 -18.00
C ALA A 14 -29.31 -26.09 -18.28
N THR A 15 -29.90 -24.98 -18.71
CA THR A 15 -29.28 -23.66 -18.63
C THR A 15 -29.16 -23.33 -17.15
N GLY A 16 -28.11 -23.85 -16.53
CA GLY A 16 -27.60 -23.32 -15.28
C GLY A 16 -27.16 -21.91 -15.59
N SER A 17 -28.03 -20.95 -15.28
CA SER A 17 -27.68 -19.55 -15.19
C SER A 17 -26.61 -19.43 -14.10
N LEU A 18 -25.34 -19.56 -14.49
CA LEU A 18 -24.27 -18.89 -13.78
C LEU A 18 -24.62 -17.41 -13.88
N ALA A 19 -25.35 -16.92 -12.88
CA ALA A 19 -25.30 -15.53 -12.52
C ALA A 19 -23.82 -15.26 -12.28
N ALA A 20 -23.16 -14.70 -13.29
CA ALA A 20 -21.95 -13.94 -13.09
C ALA A 20 -22.35 -12.91 -12.04
N VAL A 21 -21.96 -13.17 -10.79
CA VAL A 21 -21.78 -12.11 -9.82
C VAL A 21 -20.90 -11.15 -10.58
N ALA A 22 -21.48 -10.04 -11.01
CA ALA A 22 -20.73 -8.88 -11.46
C ALA A 22 -19.91 -8.48 -10.23
N GLY A 23 -18.76 -9.14 -10.06
CA GLY A 23 -17.67 -8.62 -9.27
C GLY A 23 -17.51 -7.23 -9.82
N ARG A 24 -17.68 -6.23 -8.95
CA ARG A 24 -17.38 -4.86 -9.28
C ARG A 24 -16.02 -4.88 -9.92
N GLN A 25 -15.96 -4.75 -11.24
CA GLN A 25 -14.75 -4.38 -11.93
C GLN A 25 -14.47 -3.01 -11.34
N LEU A 26 -13.52 -2.96 -10.39
CA LEU A 26 -12.99 -1.73 -9.86
C LEU A 26 -12.57 -0.96 -11.11
N VAL A 27 -13.34 0.09 -11.39
CA VAL A 27 -13.18 0.92 -12.56
C VAL A 27 -11.68 1.23 -12.66
N PRO A 28 -11.00 0.92 -13.79
CA PRO A 28 -9.67 1.46 -14.03
C PRO A 28 -9.81 2.95 -13.77
N ARG A 29 -9.12 3.46 -12.74
CA ARG A 29 -9.19 4.88 -12.42
C ARG A 29 -8.36 5.61 -13.47
N ASP A 30 -8.85 5.62 -14.70
CA ASP A 30 -8.24 6.30 -15.87
C ASP A 30 -8.26 7.82 -15.65
N ASP A 31 -9.05 8.30 -14.68
CA ASP A 31 -8.95 9.62 -14.09
C ASP A 31 -8.22 9.55 -12.74
N CYS A 32 -6.89 9.48 -12.79
CA CYS A 32 -6.05 9.68 -11.61
C CYS A 32 -6.05 11.13 -11.10
N GLY A 33 -6.93 12.02 -11.59
CA GLY A 33 -7.23 13.31 -10.95
C GLY A 33 -6.04 14.22 -10.70
N GLY A 34 -4.96 14.10 -11.48
CA GLY A 34 -3.70 14.83 -11.27
C GLY A 34 -2.71 14.22 -10.28
N LEU A 35 -2.92 12.97 -9.82
CA LEU A 35 -1.94 12.23 -9.02
C LEU A 35 -0.66 11.93 -9.81
N THR A 36 0.46 11.82 -9.10
CA THR A 36 1.76 11.45 -9.70
C THR A 36 1.70 10.04 -10.27
N ASN A 37 2.06 9.91 -11.55
CA ASN A 37 2.28 8.63 -12.19
C ASN A 37 3.54 7.97 -11.64
N VAL A 38 3.39 6.74 -11.15
CA VAL A 38 4.48 5.96 -10.55
C VAL A 38 4.83 4.80 -11.48
N PRO A 39 6.10 4.65 -11.87
CA PRO A 39 6.53 3.59 -12.77
C PRO A 39 6.35 2.20 -12.14
N LEU A 40 6.30 1.19 -13.00
CA LEU A 40 6.28 -0.20 -12.56
C LEU A 40 7.61 -0.60 -11.95
N SER A 41 7.56 -1.48 -10.96
CA SER A 41 8.76 -2.07 -10.40
C SER A 41 9.47 -2.93 -11.46
N PRO A 42 10.81 -2.85 -11.57
CA PRO A 42 11.57 -3.80 -12.38
C PRO A 42 11.52 -5.22 -11.80
N ASP A 43 11.20 -5.35 -10.51
CA ASP A 43 10.89 -6.63 -9.87
C ASP A 43 9.36 -6.81 -9.81
N PRO A 44 8.76 -7.70 -10.63
CA PRO A 44 7.32 -7.87 -10.65
C PRO A 44 6.76 -8.46 -9.36
N ALA A 45 7.59 -9.02 -8.47
CA ALA A 45 7.17 -9.59 -7.20
C ALA A 45 7.10 -8.58 -6.05
N HIS A 46 7.78 -7.44 -6.16
CA HIS A 46 7.94 -6.49 -5.05
C HIS A 46 7.78 -5.04 -5.48
N SER A 47 6.99 -4.28 -4.73
CA SER A 47 7.04 -2.82 -4.84
C SER A 47 8.24 -2.27 -4.08
N SER A 48 8.72 -1.10 -4.47
CA SER A 48 9.76 -0.35 -3.78
C SER A 48 9.32 1.09 -3.54
N TYR A 49 9.62 1.60 -2.36
CA TYR A 49 9.28 2.95 -1.92
C TYR A 49 10.56 3.64 -1.46
N THR A 50 11.01 4.61 -2.24
CA THR A 50 12.16 5.45 -1.94
C THR A 50 11.70 6.80 -1.45
N PHE A 51 12.17 7.25 -0.30
CA PHE A 51 11.83 8.53 0.30
C PHE A 51 12.91 9.01 1.27
N THR A 52 12.79 10.26 1.72
CA THR A 52 13.64 10.83 2.78
C THR A 52 12.79 11.17 4.00
N LEU A 53 13.36 11.02 5.19
CA LEU A 53 12.80 11.58 6.42
C LEU A 53 13.29 13.02 6.57
N ASP A 54 12.38 13.93 6.90
CA ASP A 54 12.73 15.31 7.19
C ASP A 54 13.72 15.37 8.38
N PRO A 55 14.75 16.25 8.36
CA PRO A 55 15.70 16.37 9.47
C PRO A 55 15.04 16.54 10.85
N THR A 56 13.88 17.19 10.93
CA THR A 56 13.12 17.42 12.17
C THR A 56 12.63 16.12 12.81
N VAL A 57 12.54 15.02 12.06
CA VAL A 57 12.20 13.69 12.58
C VAL A 57 13.19 13.23 13.65
N LYS A 58 14.45 13.66 13.57
CA LYS A 58 15.45 13.38 14.61
C LYS A 58 15.03 13.94 15.97
N ASP A 59 14.43 15.13 16.00
CA ASP A 59 13.96 15.76 17.23
C ASP A 59 12.74 15.04 17.78
N VAL A 60 11.86 14.55 16.91
CA VAL A 60 10.70 13.71 17.29
C VAL A 60 11.16 12.45 18.00
N ILE A 61 12.15 11.74 17.42
CA ILE A 61 12.73 10.52 18.02
C ILE A 61 13.43 10.85 19.34
N ALA A 62 14.24 11.91 19.39
CA ALA A 62 14.96 12.29 20.60
C ALA A 62 14.02 12.71 21.74
N ASN A 63 12.96 13.45 21.45
CA ASN A 63 11.97 13.87 22.45
C ASN A 63 11.12 12.70 22.94
N PHE A 64 10.73 11.80 22.03
CA PHE A 64 10.08 10.55 22.40
C PHE A 64 10.96 9.69 23.32
N ALA A 65 12.25 9.58 23.03
CA ALA A 65 13.17 8.79 23.85
C ALA A 65 13.37 9.36 25.26
N LYS A 66 13.38 10.69 25.40
CA LYS A 66 13.44 11.34 26.72
C LYS A 66 12.22 11.03 27.60
N SER A 67 11.03 10.92 27.01
CA SER A 67 9.79 10.72 27.77
C SER A 67 9.45 9.25 28.02
N SER A 68 9.78 8.36 27.07
CA SER A 68 9.41 6.94 27.14
C SER A 68 10.52 6.02 27.65
N GLY A 69 11.80 6.44 27.54
CA GLY A 69 12.95 5.56 27.78
C GLY A 69 13.24 4.57 26.64
N THR A 70 12.51 4.62 25.52
CA THR A 70 12.74 3.79 24.31
C THR A 70 12.93 4.67 23.08
N THR A 71 13.50 4.14 22.00
CA THR A 71 13.72 4.91 20.76
C THR A 71 13.02 4.24 19.60
N PHE A 72 12.43 5.03 18.71
CA PHE A 72 12.12 4.53 17.38
C PHE A 72 13.44 4.15 16.69
N ASN A 73 13.47 2.95 16.13
CA ASN A 73 14.65 2.39 15.47
C ASN A 73 14.31 1.73 14.13
N THR A 74 13.02 1.64 13.80
CA THR A 74 12.54 0.99 12.58
C THR A 74 11.56 1.88 11.85
N ILE A 75 11.69 1.93 10.54
CA ILE A 75 10.77 2.56 9.59
C ILE A 75 9.90 1.46 9.00
N VAL A 76 8.61 1.71 8.89
CA VAL A 76 7.65 0.82 8.24
C VAL A 76 6.94 1.54 7.12
N VAL A 77 6.84 0.85 5.98
CA VAL A 77 5.98 1.23 4.87
C VAL A 77 4.75 0.32 4.90
N ASP A 78 3.57 0.93 4.89
CA ASP A 78 2.31 0.25 4.67
C ASP A 78 1.82 0.58 3.25
N GLN A 79 1.83 -0.43 2.37
CA GLN A 79 1.27 -0.38 1.03
C GLN A 79 -0.20 -0.79 1.09
N TYR A 80 -1.09 0.13 0.69
CA TYR A 80 -2.52 -0.13 0.61
C TYR A 80 -2.91 -0.75 -0.74
N CYS A 81 -3.46 -1.96 -0.71
CA CYS A 81 -3.79 -2.79 -1.88
C CYS A 81 -5.29 -2.97 -2.14
N TYR A 82 -6.15 -2.12 -1.57
CA TYR A 82 -7.61 -2.30 -1.52
C TYR A 82 -8.00 -3.58 -0.75
N GLU A 83 -8.60 -3.40 0.45
CA GLU A 83 -8.99 -4.49 1.38
C GLU A 83 -7.83 -5.34 1.95
N SER A 84 -6.58 -4.99 1.65
CA SER A 84 -5.37 -5.63 2.17
C SER A 84 -4.22 -4.63 2.23
N ASN A 85 -3.28 -4.87 3.14
CA ASN A 85 -2.06 -4.09 3.29
C ASN A 85 -0.85 -5.02 3.20
N ASN A 86 0.20 -4.57 2.53
CA ASN A 86 1.51 -5.21 2.57
C ASN A 86 2.48 -4.31 3.34
N TRP A 87 3.35 -4.91 4.14
CA TRP A 87 4.30 -4.18 4.97
C TRP A 87 5.74 -4.47 4.59
N GLY A 88 6.57 -3.46 4.70
CA GLY A 88 8.01 -3.55 4.54
C GLY A 88 8.67 -2.68 5.60
N TRP A 89 9.90 -2.99 5.98
CA TRP A 89 10.58 -2.26 7.04
C TRP A 89 12.09 -2.15 6.83
N ALA A 90 12.68 -1.15 7.47
CA ALA A 90 14.13 -0.93 7.51
C ALA A 90 14.55 -0.26 8.82
N ASN A 91 15.79 -0.48 9.25
CA ASN A 91 16.33 0.22 10.41
C ASN A 91 16.58 1.70 10.10
N ILE A 92 16.28 2.58 11.06
CA ILE A 92 16.62 4.00 11.01
C ILE A 92 18.13 4.13 11.21
N THR A 93 18.85 4.57 10.17
CA THR A 93 20.33 4.65 10.18
C THR A 93 20.85 6.06 9.88
N GLN A 94 20.02 6.93 9.30
CA GLN A 94 20.41 8.25 8.80
C GLN A 94 19.24 9.26 8.75
N PHE A 95 19.54 10.55 8.67
CA PHE A 95 18.54 11.63 8.57
C PHE A 95 19.01 12.73 7.63
N GLY A 96 18.04 13.40 6.98
CA GLY A 96 18.26 14.60 6.17
C GLY A 96 18.28 14.39 4.66
N PRO A 97 18.59 15.44 3.88
CA PRO A 97 18.32 15.50 2.44
C PRO A 97 19.15 14.55 1.56
N GLY A 98 20.16 13.88 2.10
CA GLY A 98 20.92 12.81 1.43
C GLY A 98 20.68 11.42 2.01
N ALA A 99 19.78 11.30 2.98
CA ALA A 99 19.49 10.08 3.71
C ALA A 99 18.22 9.42 3.15
N GLU A 100 18.37 8.79 1.98
CA GLU A 100 17.29 8.07 1.33
C GLU A 100 17.08 6.69 1.98
N TYR A 101 15.81 6.30 2.07
CA TYR A 101 15.38 4.97 2.47
C TYR A 101 14.63 4.35 1.32
N THR A 102 15.04 3.15 0.92
CA THR A 102 14.28 2.31 -0.02
C THR A 102 13.76 1.11 0.75
N ILE A 103 12.44 0.99 0.85
CA ILE A 103 11.77 -0.12 1.53
C ILE A 103 10.96 -0.90 0.49
N THR A 104 11.13 -2.21 0.49
CA THR A 104 10.41 -3.13 -0.39
C THR A 104 9.27 -3.80 0.35
N THR A 105 8.18 -4.01 -0.36
CA THR A 105 7.00 -4.76 0.09
C THR A 105 6.68 -5.81 -0.97
N ASP A 106 5.95 -6.85 -0.58
CA ASP A 106 5.36 -7.74 -1.58
C ASP A 106 4.41 -6.94 -2.49
N LYS A 107 4.31 -7.37 -3.76
CA LYS A 107 3.26 -6.88 -4.65
C LYS A 107 1.88 -7.16 -4.04
N CYS A 108 0.90 -6.34 -4.37
CA CYS A 108 -0.49 -6.66 -4.03
C CYS A 108 -0.87 -8.04 -4.61
N GLU A 109 -1.61 -8.85 -3.83
CA GLU A 109 -1.93 -10.23 -4.19
C GLU A 109 -2.52 -10.38 -5.61
N ASP A 110 -2.19 -11.50 -6.25
CA ASP A 110 -2.73 -11.92 -7.54
C ASP A 110 -4.20 -12.35 -7.39
N GLY A 111 -5.09 -11.37 -7.30
CA GLY A 111 -6.53 -11.57 -7.25
C GLY A 111 -7.26 -10.23 -7.38
N ASN A 112 -8.26 -10.16 -8.27
CA ASN A 112 -9.12 -8.99 -8.47
C ASN A 112 -8.43 -7.70 -8.97
N SER A 113 -7.32 -7.79 -9.71
CA SER A 113 -6.65 -6.61 -10.31
C SER A 113 -6.26 -5.52 -9.29
N ARG A 114 -5.78 -5.93 -8.11
CA ARG A 114 -5.40 -5.03 -7.02
C ARG A 114 -4.05 -4.35 -7.28
N SER A 115 -4.06 -3.11 -7.74
CA SER A 115 -2.83 -2.29 -7.77
C SER A 115 -2.68 -1.53 -6.45
N PRO A 116 -1.44 -1.24 -6.01
CA PRO A 116 -1.25 -0.41 -4.84
C PRO A 116 -1.76 0.99 -5.15
N LEU A 117 -2.56 1.54 -4.23
CA LEU A 117 -3.29 2.80 -4.43
C LEU A 117 -2.66 3.96 -3.67
N SER A 118 -2.02 3.64 -2.55
CA SER A 118 -1.40 4.59 -1.66
C SER A 118 -0.40 3.87 -0.77
N TYR A 119 0.46 4.65 -0.10
CA TYR A 119 1.33 4.11 0.93
C TYR A 119 1.49 5.10 2.08
N SER A 120 1.80 4.60 3.26
CA SER A 120 2.14 5.42 4.44
C SER A 120 3.49 5.01 4.98
N VAL A 121 4.11 5.94 5.73
CA VAL A 121 5.38 5.71 6.43
C VAL A 121 5.13 5.89 7.92
N SER A 122 5.67 4.99 8.74
CA SER A 122 5.60 5.08 10.20
C SER A 122 6.95 4.76 10.84
N LEU A 123 7.19 5.26 12.04
CA LEU A 123 8.33 4.90 12.87
C LEU A 123 7.88 4.06 14.06
N CYS A 124 8.64 3.02 14.35
CA CYS A 124 8.33 2.07 15.40
C CYS A 124 9.55 1.69 16.22
N VAL A 125 9.26 1.19 17.41
CA VAL A 125 10.23 0.54 18.29
C VAL A 125 10.32 -0.94 17.89
N GLY A 126 11.48 -1.56 18.12
CA GLY A 126 11.67 -2.99 17.89
C GLY A 126 11.95 -3.33 16.43
N ASP A 127 11.50 -4.50 15.97
CA ASP A 127 11.80 -5.02 14.63
C ASP A 127 10.76 -4.61 13.56
N GLY A 128 9.78 -3.78 13.93
CA GLY A 128 8.72 -3.31 13.03
C GLY A 128 7.47 -4.20 12.99
N THR A 129 7.51 -5.42 13.52
CA THR A 129 6.33 -6.32 13.56
C THR A 129 5.24 -5.81 14.52
N GLU A 130 5.62 -5.00 15.50
CA GLU A 130 4.75 -4.48 16.57
C GLU A 130 4.12 -3.12 16.27
N CYS A 131 4.38 -2.52 15.10
CA CYS A 131 3.92 -1.18 14.73
C CYS A 131 2.41 -0.97 14.85
N ASN A 132 1.61 -2.04 14.71
CA ASN A 132 0.15 -1.98 14.72
C ASN A 132 -0.47 -2.41 16.06
N SER A 133 0.31 -3.01 16.97
CA SER A 133 -0.21 -3.68 18.17
C SER A 133 0.25 -3.04 19.47
N THR A 134 1.43 -2.43 19.47
CA THR A 134 2.07 -1.97 20.71
C THR A 134 2.46 -0.50 20.57
N ASN A 135 1.66 0.37 21.19
CA ASN A 135 2.04 1.77 21.39
C ASN A 135 3.41 1.82 22.09
N PRO A 136 4.29 2.74 21.67
CA PRO A 136 4.07 3.89 20.81
C PRO A 136 4.64 3.74 19.38
N TRP A 137 4.03 4.47 18.44
CA TRP A 137 4.48 4.63 17.06
C TRP A 137 4.38 6.11 16.66
N ALA A 138 5.13 6.50 15.63
CA ALA A 138 4.99 7.81 15.00
C ALA A 138 4.47 7.64 13.58
N VAL A 139 3.41 8.36 13.25
CA VAL A 139 2.99 8.52 11.86
C VAL A 139 3.94 9.49 11.19
N CYS A 140 4.41 9.13 10.00
CA CYS A 140 4.96 10.10 9.08
C CYS A 140 3.90 10.41 8.02
N GLY A 141 3.75 11.69 7.69
CA GLY A 141 2.71 12.12 6.75
C GLY A 141 2.98 13.52 6.22
N ALA A 142 2.25 13.88 5.17
CA ALA A 142 2.14 15.28 4.78
C ALA A 142 1.22 16.01 5.77
N PRO A 143 1.53 17.26 6.18
CA PRO A 143 0.65 18.05 7.02
C PRO A 143 -0.79 18.08 6.49
N GLY A 144 -1.77 17.66 7.29
CA GLY A 144 -3.19 17.74 6.95
C GLY A 144 -3.83 16.54 6.24
N ALA A 145 -3.12 15.40 6.08
CA ALA A 145 -3.73 14.16 5.60
C ALA A 145 -4.52 13.45 6.70
N SER A 146 -5.80 13.14 6.46
CA SER A 146 -6.69 12.46 7.42
C SER A 146 -6.34 10.99 7.66
N ASP A 147 -5.65 10.36 6.70
CA ASP A 147 -5.45 8.90 6.69
C ASP A 147 -3.96 8.50 6.62
N ASN A 148 -3.01 9.46 6.67
CA ASN A 148 -1.55 9.21 6.63
C ASN A 148 -1.00 8.52 5.38
N PHE A 149 -1.88 8.15 4.44
CA PHE A 149 -1.53 7.58 3.16
C PHE A 149 -1.31 8.68 2.11
N ARG A 150 -0.19 8.61 1.37
CA ARG A 150 0.01 9.39 0.15
C ARG A 150 -0.56 8.60 -1.04
N PRO A 151 -1.64 9.08 -1.69
CA PRO A 151 -2.19 8.43 -2.88
C PRO A 151 -1.25 8.61 -4.07
N PHE A 152 -1.22 7.63 -4.96
CA PHE A 152 -0.49 7.72 -6.21
C PHE A 152 -1.23 7.01 -7.34
N CYS A 153 -0.78 7.25 -8.57
CA CYS A 153 -1.31 6.58 -9.74
C CYS A 153 -0.29 5.55 -10.24
N ALA A 154 -0.53 4.26 -10.00
CA ALA A 154 0.24 3.24 -10.69
C ALA A 154 -0.08 3.34 -12.19
N VAL A 155 0.91 3.59 -13.05
CA VAL A 155 0.63 3.66 -14.50
C VAL A 155 0.02 2.34 -14.97
N THR A 156 -1.21 2.39 -15.44
CA THR A 156 -1.89 1.26 -16.07
C THR A 156 -1.15 0.86 -17.34
N GLU A 157 -1.12 -0.45 -17.61
CA GLU A 157 -0.73 -0.91 -18.94
C GLU A 157 -1.93 -0.60 -19.81
N PRO A 158 -1.75 -0.16 -21.05
CA PRO A 158 -2.86 -0.05 -21.98
C PRO A 158 -3.51 -1.43 -22.05
N LEU A 159 -4.75 -1.54 -21.52
CA LEU A 159 -5.62 -2.74 -21.49
C LEU A 159 -5.43 -3.70 -20.30
N GLY A 160 -5.99 -3.36 -19.13
CA GLY A 160 -6.57 -4.34 -18.19
C GLY A 160 -5.65 -5.40 -17.56
N GLY A 161 -4.34 -5.16 -17.52
CA GLY A 161 -3.36 -6.10 -16.95
C GLY A 161 -3.32 -6.11 -15.41
N ASN A 162 -2.98 -7.29 -14.88
CA ASN A 162 -2.72 -7.75 -13.50
C ASN A 162 -2.32 -6.72 -12.41
N PRO A 163 -2.51 -7.07 -11.11
CA PRO A 163 -1.99 -6.29 -9.99
C PRO A 163 -0.49 -6.03 -10.11
N LYS A 164 -0.07 -4.80 -9.84
CA LYS A 164 1.27 -4.32 -10.21
C LYS A 164 2.12 -3.99 -9.01
N ALA A 165 3.36 -4.45 -9.04
CA ALA A 165 4.41 -3.87 -8.22
C ALA A 165 4.82 -2.49 -8.77
N VAL A 166 5.07 -1.53 -7.89
CA VAL A 166 5.47 -0.16 -8.26
C VAL A 166 6.88 0.18 -7.79
N ALA A 167 7.58 1.04 -8.51
CA ALA A 167 8.83 1.65 -8.04
C ALA A 167 8.60 3.13 -7.79
N LEU A 168 8.24 3.47 -6.56
CA LEU A 168 7.90 4.82 -6.14
C LEU A 168 9.14 5.54 -5.64
N ASN A 169 9.45 6.70 -6.24
CA ASN A 169 10.44 7.64 -5.73
C ASN A 169 9.73 8.92 -5.28
N ASP A 170 9.57 9.09 -3.98
CA ASP A 170 8.93 10.26 -3.38
C ASP A 170 9.98 11.28 -2.96
N THR A 171 10.08 12.33 -3.77
CA THR A 171 11.01 13.44 -3.54
C THR A 171 10.59 14.35 -2.39
N THR A 172 9.39 14.17 -1.83
CA THR A 172 8.87 14.99 -0.73
C THR A 172 9.27 14.38 0.60
N ALA A 173 10.08 15.09 1.38
CA ALA A 173 10.50 14.66 2.70
C ALA A 173 9.29 14.38 3.62
N TRP A 174 9.42 13.35 4.45
CA TRP A 174 8.39 12.92 5.38
C TRP A 174 8.65 13.49 6.78
N SER A 175 7.76 14.36 7.24
CA SER A 175 7.69 14.77 8.65
C SER A 175 6.91 13.75 9.45
N CYS A 176 7.28 13.54 10.72
CA CYS A 176 6.62 12.58 11.59
C CYS A 176 6.13 13.22 12.89
N GLN A 177 5.11 12.62 13.47
CA GLN A 177 4.58 13.01 14.77
C GLN A 177 4.30 11.76 15.60
N VAL A 178 4.65 11.82 16.89
CA VAL A 178 4.31 10.75 17.84
C VAL A 178 2.80 10.75 18.07
N CYS A 179 2.19 9.58 17.97
CA CYS A 179 0.77 9.43 18.26
C CYS A 179 0.61 8.94 19.71
N PRO A 180 0.11 9.78 20.63
CA PRO A 180 -0.16 9.35 21.99
C PRO A 180 -1.31 8.33 21.96
N GLY A 181 -1.15 7.21 22.68
CA GLY A 181 -1.95 6.00 22.50
C GLY A 181 -3.47 6.09 22.75
N SER A 182 -4.10 4.94 22.42
CA SER A 182 -5.52 4.52 22.40
C SER A 182 -6.48 5.15 21.38
N SER A 183 -6.18 6.33 20.83
CA SER A 183 -6.93 6.86 19.69
C SER A 183 -6.19 6.60 18.38
N ASN A 184 -6.86 6.02 17.38
CA ASN A 184 -6.35 5.85 16.00
C ASN A 184 -6.12 7.19 15.26
N THR A 185 -6.05 8.31 15.99
CA THR A 185 -5.98 9.66 15.45
C THR A 185 -4.76 10.37 16.03
N CYS A 186 -3.79 10.63 15.17
CA CYS A 186 -2.70 11.55 15.47
C CYS A 186 -3.25 12.97 15.29
N VAL A 187 -3.26 13.77 16.35
CA VAL A 187 -3.78 15.14 16.28
C VAL A 187 -2.66 16.05 15.79
N TRP A 188 -2.72 16.47 14.54
CA TRP A 188 -1.83 17.50 13.99
C TRP A 188 -2.04 18.80 14.77
N SER A 189 -1.02 19.22 15.54
CA SER A 189 -1.01 20.49 16.29
C SER A 189 -0.46 21.63 15.46
#